data_AF-A0A7Y0HCX8-F1
#
_entry.id   AF-A0A7Y0HCX8-F1
#
_cell.length_a   1.000
_cell.length_b   1.000
_cell.length_c   1.000
_cell.angle_alpha   90.00
_cell.angle_beta   90.00
_cell.angle_gamma   90.00
#
_symmetry.space_group_name_H-M   'P 1'
#
loop_
_entity.id
_entity.type
_entity.pdbx_description
1 polymer ?
#
loop_
_entity_poly.entity_id
_entity_poly.type
_entity_poly.pdbx_seq_one_letter_code
_entity_poly.pdbx_strand_id
1 'polypeptide(L)'
;MPEEKSQYEKILKRQARRLANFTECKLNQAQRTIAIDFYGYKSLKDLKLSLENGLATPDTTKLLEFDKSTECLISLQRSWERINTAFDEVDYLTSFDRTEVIASILNVQPEEFKNLINPE
;
A
#
# COMPACT_ATOMS: atom_id res chain seq x y z
N MET A 1 6.81 -22.47 -7.13
CA MET A 1 6.58 -21.80 -5.83
C MET A 1 5.11 -21.42 -5.69
N PRO A 2 4.22 -22.33 -5.25
CA PRO A 2 2.80 -22.03 -5.01
C PRO A 2 2.53 -21.29 -3.68
N GLU A 3 3.42 -21.44 -2.70
CA GLU A 3 3.22 -20.94 -1.33
C GLU A 3 3.39 -19.42 -1.21
N GLU A 4 4.43 -18.85 -1.83
CA GLU A 4 4.65 -17.39 -1.88
C GLU A 4 3.49 -16.65 -2.58
N LYS A 5 2.90 -17.26 -3.62
CA LYS A 5 1.71 -16.73 -4.31
C LYS A 5 0.52 -16.58 -3.35
N SER A 6 0.34 -17.55 -2.44
CA SER A 6 -0.72 -17.51 -1.44
C SER A 6 -0.50 -16.41 -0.39
N GLN A 7 0.76 -16.06 -0.11
CA GLN A 7 1.11 -15.06 0.91
C GLN A 7 0.76 -13.64 0.45
N TYR A 8 1.23 -13.22 -0.74
CA TYR A 8 0.95 -11.87 -1.23
C TYR A 8 -0.55 -11.63 -1.45
N GLU A 9 -1.29 -12.66 -1.91
CA GLU A 9 -2.74 -12.53 -2.06
C GLU A 9 -3.44 -12.30 -0.70
N LYS A 10 -2.98 -12.98 0.36
CA LYS A 10 -3.49 -12.76 1.73
C LYS A 10 -3.17 -11.36 2.23
N ILE A 11 -1.96 -10.85 1.96
CA ILE A 11 -1.55 -9.49 2.33
C ILE A 11 -2.45 -8.46 1.65
N LEU A 12 -2.60 -8.54 0.32
CA LEU A 12 -3.44 -7.64 -0.46
C LEU A 12 -4.91 -7.63 0.01
N LYS A 13 -5.46 -8.81 0.32
CA LYS A 13 -6.81 -8.94 0.87
C LYS A 13 -6.95 -8.28 2.25
N ARG A 14 -5.92 -8.38 3.11
CA ARG A 14 -5.93 -7.74 4.44
C ARG A 14 -5.84 -6.23 4.33
N GLN A 15 -4.92 -5.72 3.51
CA GLN A 15 -4.73 -4.29 3.25
C GLN A 15 -6.02 -3.64 2.72
N ALA A 16 -6.64 -4.26 1.72
CA ALA A 16 -7.91 -3.83 1.17
C ALA A 16 -9.03 -3.73 2.22
N ARG A 17 -9.10 -4.70 3.15
CA ARG A 17 -10.11 -4.70 4.23
C ARG A 17 -9.84 -3.60 5.25
N ARG A 18 -8.60 -3.41 5.67
CA ARG A 18 -8.23 -2.32 6.60
C ARG A 18 -8.59 -0.96 6.02
N LEU A 19 -8.27 -0.75 4.75
CA LEU A 19 -8.61 0.48 4.05
C LEU A 19 -10.12 0.68 3.95
N ALA A 20 -10.85 -0.33 3.49
CA ALA A 20 -12.30 -0.28 3.39
C ALA A 20 -12.98 0.05 4.73
N ASN A 21 -12.48 -0.53 5.83
CA ASN A 21 -12.97 -0.24 7.18
C ASN A 21 -12.63 1.18 7.61
N PHE A 22 -11.41 1.67 7.32
CA PHE A 22 -10.97 3.01 7.68
C PHE A 22 -11.75 4.09 6.93
N THR A 23 -12.00 3.90 5.64
CA THR A 23 -12.70 4.88 4.79
C THR A 23 -14.22 4.64 4.72
N GLU A 24 -14.75 3.66 5.46
CA GLU A 24 -16.15 3.19 5.38
C GLU A 24 -16.64 2.87 3.95
N CYS A 25 -15.73 2.50 3.05
CA CYS A 25 -16.05 2.29 1.64
C CYS A 25 -16.17 0.79 1.31
N LYS A 26 -16.82 0.46 0.18
CA LYS A 26 -16.85 -0.92 -0.28
C LYS A 26 -15.45 -1.37 -0.71
N LEU A 27 -15.07 -2.59 -0.32
CA LEU A 27 -13.77 -3.18 -0.62
C LEU A 27 -13.36 -3.06 -2.10
N ASN A 28 -14.29 -3.25 -3.04
CA ASN A 28 -14.01 -3.13 -4.47
C ASN A 28 -13.59 -1.71 -4.90
N GLN A 29 -14.08 -0.67 -4.21
CA GLN A 29 -13.70 0.71 -4.45
C GLN A 29 -12.35 1.02 -3.79
N ALA A 30 -12.15 0.62 -2.53
CA ALA A 30 -10.86 0.73 -1.83
C ALA A 30 -9.70 0.04 -2.60
N GLN A 31 -9.95 -1.20 -3.04
CA GLN A 31 -8.98 -1.99 -3.82
C GLN A 31 -8.62 -1.33 -5.13
N ARG A 32 -9.61 -0.71 -5.80
CA ARG A 32 -9.42 -0.09 -7.11
C ARG A 32 -8.57 1.16 -7.08
N THR A 33 -8.43 1.80 -5.93
CA THR A 33 -8.07 3.21 -5.91
C THR A 33 -6.83 3.55 -5.10
N ILE A 34 -6.46 2.77 -4.08
CA ILE A 34 -5.21 3.06 -3.34
C ILE A 34 -4.21 1.94 -3.48
N ALA A 35 -4.62 0.68 -3.30
CA ALA A 35 -3.67 -0.42 -3.40
C ALA A 35 -3.01 -0.49 -4.80
N ILE A 36 -3.70 -0.05 -5.84
CA ILE A 36 -3.22 -0.15 -7.22
C ILE A 36 -2.19 0.95 -7.50
N ASP A 37 -2.55 2.21 -7.23
CA ASP A 37 -1.68 3.34 -7.51
C ASP A 37 -0.56 3.51 -6.46
N PHE A 38 -0.79 3.12 -5.20
CA PHE A 38 0.25 3.05 -4.15
C PHE A 38 1.43 2.14 -4.57
N TYR A 39 1.12 0.98 -5.14
CA TYR A 39 2.13 0.05 -5.65
C TYR A 39 2.59 0.39 -7.08
N GLY A 40 1.96 1.36 -7.76
CA GLY A 40 2.32 1.80 -9.12
C GLY A 40 1.83 0.87 -10.23
N TYR A 41 0.69 0.19 -10.01
CA TYR A 41 0.03 -0.66 -11.00
C TYR A 41 -1.27 0.00 -11.46
N LYS A 42 -1.86 -0.48 -12.56
CA LYS A 42 -3.15 0.01 -13.08
C LYS A 42 -4.35 -0.80 -12.61
N SER A 43 -4.10 -2.04 -12.18
CA SER A 43 -5.15 -2.87 -11.61
C SER A 43 -4.60 -3.87 -10.58
N LEU A 44 -5.48 -4.39 -9.70
CA LEU A 44 -5.13 -5.46 -8.76
C LEU A 44 -4.75 -6.74 -9.53
N LYS A 45 -5.33 -6.94 -10.72
CA LYS A 45 -4.98 -8.03 -11.61
C LYS A 45 -3.54 -7.88 -12.11
N ASP A 46 -3.13 -6.67 -12.49
CA ASP A 46 -1.77 -6.40 -12.98
C ASP A 46 -0.73 -6.57 -11.86
N LEU A 47 -1.03 -6.09 -10.66
CA LEU A 47 -0.18 -6.32 -9.49
C LEU A 47 -0.04 -7.81 -9.20
N LYS A 48 -1.15 -8.57 -9.19
CA LYS A 48 -1.11 -10.03 -9.00
C LYS A 48 -0.28 -10.73 -10.07
N LEU A 49 -0.50 -10.41 -11.35
CA LEU A 49 0.26 -10.98 -12.46
C LEU A 49 1.76 -10.64 -12.35
N SER A 50 2.09 -9.42 -11.94
CA SER A 50 3.47 -9.00 -11.74
C SER A 50 4.14 -9.80 -10.62
N LEU A 51 3.47 -9.99 -9.48
CA LEU A 51 3.95 -10.84 -8.40
C LEU A 51 4.09 -12.30 -8.83
N GLU A 52 3.10 -12.84 -9.54
CA GLU A 52 3.09 -14.23 -10.01
C GLU A 52 4.21 -14.56 -10.99
N ASN A 53 4.62 -13.56 -11.78
CA ASN A 53 5.66 -13.66 -12.79
C ASN A 53 7.04 -13.20 -12.28
N GLY A 54 7.16 -12.79 -11.01
CA GLY A 54 8.42 -12.28 -10.45
C GLY A 54 8.87 -10.94 -11.05
N LEU A 55 7.93 -10.15 -11.58
CA LEU A 55 8.17 -8.86 -12.22
C LEU A 55 7.93 -7.67 -11.28
N ALA A 56 7.51 -7.94 -10.03
CA ALA A 56 7.31 -6.89 -9.04
C ALA A 56 8.65 -6.24 -8.68
N THR A 57 8.66 -4.91 -8.58
CA THR A 57 9.88 -4.19 -8.21
C THR A 57 10.26 -4.51 -6.76
N PRO A 58 11.55 -4.45 -6.39
CA PRO A 58 11.98 -4.63 -5.01
C PRO A 58 11.24 -3.71 -4.04
N ASP A 59 11.02 -2.45 -4.43
CA ASP A 59 10.26 -1.49 -3.61
C ASP A 59 8.81 -1.93 -3.41
N THR A 60 8.16 -2.48 -4.44
CA THR A 60 6.79 -3.01 -4.32
C THR A 60 6.74 -4.17 -3.34
N THR A 61 7.69 -5.10 -3.45
CA THR A 61 7.77 -6.25 -2.55
C THR A 61 8.01 -5.81 -1.10
N LYS A 62 8.94 -4.88 -0.86
CA LYS A 62 9.21 -4.31 0.45
C LYS A 62 8.00 -3.59 1.04
N LEU A 63 7.23 -2.86 0.23
CA LEU A 63 6.01 -2.18 0.68
C LEU A 63 4.83 -3.15 0.93
N LEU A 64 4.78 -4.29 0.26
CA LEU A 64 3.79 -5.34 0.55
C LEU A 64 4.11 -6.06 1.85
N GLU A 65 5.39 -6.35 2.07
CA GLU A 65 5.91 -7.03 3.26
C GLU A 65 6.38 -6.03 4.30
N PHE A 66 5.81 -4.82 4.30
CA PHE A 66 6.33 -3.69 5.04
C PHE A 66 6.64 -4.05 6.48
N ASP A 67 7.91 -3.87 6.82
CA ASP A 67 8.43 -3.91 8.16
C ASP A 67 9.08 -2.55 8.49
N LYS A 68 9.43 -2.36 9.76
CA LYS A 68 10.06 -1.11 10.22
C LYS A 68 11.57 -1.10 9.96
N SER A 69 12.06 -1.94 9.06
CA SER A 69 13.48 -1.96 8.71
C SER A 69 13.85 -0.74 7.87
N THR A 70 15.13 -0.38 7.92
CA THR A 70 15.69 0.70 7.09
C THR A 70 15.43 0.48 5.59
N GLU A 71 15.43 -0.76 5.11
CA GLU A 71 15.18 -1.05 3.69
C GLU A 71 13.75 -0.70 3.28
N CYS A 72 12.76 -1.07 4.10
CA CYS A 72 11.36 -0.73 3.85
C CYS A 72 11.11 0.78 3.92
N LEU A 73 11.78 1.49 4.84
CA LEU A 73 11.71 2.95 4.93
C LEU A 73 12.32 3.63 3.69
N ILE A 74 13.44 3.12 3.18
CA ILE A 74 14.04 3.63 1.93
C ILE A 74 13.11 3.40 0.74
N SER A 75 12.52 2.20 0.63
CA SER A 75 11.54 1.90 -0.44
C SER A 75 10.29 2.78 -0.35
N LEU A 76 9.83 3.08 0.86
CA LEU A 76 8.75 4.03 1.10
C LEU A 76 9.13 5.44 0.66
N GLN A 77 10.31 5.92 1.04
CA GLN A 77 10.80 7.25 0.65
C GLN A 77 10.92 7.39 -0.88
N ARG A 78 11.45 6.37 -1.56
CA ARG A 78 11.53 6.34 -3.04
C ARG A 78 10.17 6.33 -3.71
N SER A 79 9.19 5.69 -3.09
CA SER A 79 7.82 5.61 -3.60
C SER A 79 6.96 6.81 -3.17
N TRP A 80 7.47 7.70 -2.31
CA TRP A 80 6.67 8.71 -1.61
C TRP A 80 5.99 9.68 -2.56
N GLU A 81 6.71 10.22 -3.54
CA GLU A 81 6.15 11.14 -4.53
C GLU A 81 5.02 10.47 -5.31
N ARG A 82 5.27 9.27 -5.85
CA ARG A 82 4.28 8.48 -6.60
C ARG A 82 3.04 8.18 -5.75
N ILE A 83 3.24 7.80 -4.48
CA ILE A 83 2.15 7.55 -3.54
C ILE A 83 1.33 8.84 -3.36
N ASN A 84 1.97 9.98 -3.11
CA ASN A 84 1.23 11.25 -2.94
C ASN A 84 0.42 11.62 -4.18
N THR A 85 1.02 11.53 -5.37
CA THR A 85 0.31 11.78 -6.64
C THR A 85 -0.88 10.86 -6.82
N ALA A 86 -0.71 9.57 -6.52
CA ALA A 86 -1.80 8.59 -6.54
C ALA A 86 -2.96 8.95 -5.60
N PHE A 87 -2.65 9.49 -4.42
CA PHE A 87 -3.69 9.97 -3.49
C PHE A 87 -4.39 11.22 -4.01
N ASP A 88 -3.67 12.14 -4.64
CA ASP A 88 -4.23 13.38 -5.20
C ASP A 88 -5.17 13.12 -6.39
N GLU A 89 -4.96 12.03 -7.14
CA GLU A 89 -5.83 11.61 -8.25
C GLU A 89 -7.18 11.03 -7.80
N VAL A 90 -7.40 10.90 -6.48
CA VAL A 90 -8.55 10.22 -5.91
C VAL A 90 -9.37 11.16 -5.03
N ASP A 91 -10.44 11.69 -5.63
CA ASP A 91 -11.31 12.69 -5.00
C ASP A 91 -11.81 12.28 -3.60
N TYR A 92 -12.26 11.03 -3.40
CA TYR A 92 -12.85 10.65 -2.11
C TYR A 92 -11.82 10.54 -0.98
N LEU A 93 -10.52 10.42 -1.28
CA LEU A 93 -9.48 10.36 -0.26
C LEU A 93 -9.07 11.72 0.26
N THR A 94 -9.45 12.79 -0.43
CA THR A 94 -9.19 14.17 -0.01
C THR A 94 -9.83 14.50 1.35
N SER A 95 -10.85 13.75 1.78
CA SER A 95 -11.50 13.89 3.08
C SER A 95 -10.80 13.15 4.23
N PHE A 96 -9.74 12.39 3.95
CA PHE A 96 -9.03 11.58 4.95
C PHE A 96 -7.59 12.06 5.14
N ASP A 97 -7.05 11.90 6.35
CA ASP A 97 -5.63 12.15 6.59
C ASP A 97 -4.79 11.12 5.82
N ARG A 98 -3.95 11.61 4.91
CA ARG A 98 -3.11 10.76 4.05
C ARG A 98 -2.17 9.86 4.85
N THR A 99 -1.61 10.37 5.93
CA THR A 99 -0.70 9.63 6.79
C THR A 99 -1.42 8.46 7.46
N GLU A 100 -2.65 8.69 7.92
CA GLU A 100 -3.51 7.65 8.50
C GLU A 100 -3.90 6.58 7.47
N VAL A 101 -4.22 6.98 6.24
CA VAL A 101 -4.55 6.03 5.17
C VAL A 101 -3.34 5.16 4.81
N ILE A 102 -2.16 5.77 4.63
CA ILE A 102 -0.93 5.02 4.33
C ILE A 102 -0.58 4.09 5.50
N ALA A 103 -0.67 4.56 6.74
CA ALA A 103 -0.45 3.74 7.93
C ALA A 103 -1.41 2.53 7.98
N SER A 104 -2.70 2.74 7.67
CA SER A 104 -3.71 1.67 7.58
C SER A 104 -3.37 0.61 6.53
N ILE A 105 -2.86 1.04 5.36
CA ILE A 105 -2.39 0.12 4.32
C ILE A 105 -1.17 -0.65 4.79
N LEU A 106 -0.18 0.01 5.38
CA LEU A 106 1.05 -0.61 5.85
C LEU A 106 0.90 -1.40 7.16
N ASN A 107 -0.28 -1.41 7.79
CA ASN A 107 -0.53 -2.03 9.09
C ASN A 107 0.28 -1.41 10.24
N VAL A 108 0.50 -0.10 10.19
CA VAL A 108 1.24 0.64 11.21
C VAL A 108 0.26 1.54 11.95
N GLN A 109 0.51 1.79 13.24
CA GLN A 109 -0.27 2.78 13.97
C GLN A 109 0.04 4.19 13.42
N PRO A 110 -0.94 5.09 13.25
CA PRO A 110 -0.68 6.40 12.65
C PRO A 110 0.38 7.25 13.34
N GLU A 111 0.38 7.29 14.67
CA GLU A 111 1.40 8.03 15.45
C GLU A 111 2.80 7.44 15.23
N GLU A 112 2.90 6.11 15.24
CA GLU A 112 4.15 5.44 14.94
C GLU A 112 4.62 5.72 13.51
N PHE A 113 3.70 5.69 12.55
CA PHE A 113 4.03 5.97 11.15
C PHE A 113 4.50 7.41 10.96
N LYS A 114 3.89 8.37 11.65
CA LYS A 114 4.35 9.77 11.69
C LYS A 114 5.80 9.89 12.16
N ASN A 115 6.16 9.18 13.23
CA ASN A 115 7.54 9.16 13.75
C ASN A 115 8.52 8.48 12.78
N LEU A 116 8.06 7.52 11.97
CA LEU A 116 8.91 6.84 10.97
C LEU A 116 9.25 7.74 9.77
N ILE A 117 8.30 8.57 9.32
CA ILE A 117 8.50 9.43 8.15
C ILE A 117 9.05 10.82 8.51
N ASN A 118 8.84 11.26 9.76
CA ASN A 118 9.36 12.50 10.32
C ASN A 118 10.04 12.21 11.66
N PRO A 119 11.24 11.62 11.66
CA PRO A 119 12.01 11.48 12.89
C PRO A 119 12.49 12.87 13.34
N GLU A 120 11.89 13.40 14.41
CA GLU A 120 12.45 14.54 15.16
C GLU A 120 13.77 14.17 15.86
#